data_AF-A0A1I3XPG8-F1
#
_entry.id   AF-A0A1I3XPG8-F1
#
_cell.length_a   1.000
_cell.length_b   1.000
_cell.length_c   1.000
_cell.angle_alpha   90.00
_cell.angle_beta   90.00
_cell.angle_gamma   90.00
#
_symmetry.space_group_name_H-M   'P 1'
#
loop_
_entity.id
_entity.type
_entity.pdbx_description
1 polymer ?
#
loop_
_entity_poly.entity_id
_entity_poly.type
_entity_poly.pdbx_seq_one_letter_code
_entity_poly.pdbx_strand_id
1 'polypeptide(L)'
;MGQNKLWKGIFLGAVIGGVVALVDKDTRALVGEKSKSAGTKCQGYVKHPSEAIHNLRISYESFSSQINKGVEDLLALLQKAESMLNKVGEINQEVKQQLKAVDDSKEAS
;
A
#
# COMPACT_ATOMS: atom_id res chain seq x y z
N MET A 1 8.00 -4.18 -32.58
CA MET A 1 8.87 -5.34 -32.27
C MET A 1 9.04 -5.67 -30.77
N GLY A 2 8.61 -4.82 -29.81
CA GLY A 2 8.79 -5.07 -28.37
C GLY A 2 7.79 -6.03 -27.69
N GLN A 3 6.53 -6.07 -28.16
CA GLN A 3 5.47 -6.89 -27.56
C GLN A 3 5.79 -8.39 -27.55
N ASN A 4 6.47 -8.87 -28.60
CA ASN A 4 6.84 -10.28 -28.73
C ASN A 4 7.90 -10.71 -27.70
N LYS A 5 8.77 -9.79 -27.24
CA LYS A 5 9.80 -10.11 -26.24
C LYS A 5 9.21 -10.19 -24.83
N LEU A 6 8.31 -9.28 -24.49
CA LEU A 6 7.58 -9.30 -23.21
C LEU A 6 6.75 -10.58 -23.07
N TRP A 7 5.97 -10.92 -24.08
CA TRP A 7 5.19 -12.15 -24.10
C TRP A 7 6.06 -13.41 -24.06
N LYS A 8 7.17 -13.41 -24.78
CA LYS A 8 8.10 -14.56 -24.77
C LYS A 8 8.79 -14.71 -23.40
N GLY A 9 9.11 -13.62 -22.72
CA GLY A 9 9.65 -13.64 -21.36
C GLY A 9 8.63 -14.15 -20.33
N ILE A 10 7.39 -13.66 -20.40
CA ILE A 10 6.28 -14.13 -19.56
C ILE A 10 6.03 -15.62 -19.80
N PHE A 11 5.98 -16.04 -21.07
CA PHE A 11 5.75 -17.44 -21.44
C PHE A 11 6.86 -18.34 -20.91
N LEU A 12 8.13 -17.96 -21.11
CA LEU A 12 9.27 -18.73 -20.63
C LEU A 12 9.31 -18.80 -19.09
N GLY A 13 9.00 -17.69 -18.41
CA GLY A 13 8.89 -17.64 -16.95
C GLY A 13 7.76 -18.51 -16.41
N ALA A 14 6.59 -18.50 -17.07
CA ALA A 14 5.45 -19.32 -16.69
C ALA A 14 5.70 -20.81 -16.92
N VAL A 15 6.43 -21.18 -17.98
CA VAL A 15 6.84 -22.57 -18.22
C VAL A 15 7.80 -23.04 -17.13
N ILE A 16 8.84 -22.28 -16.82
CA ILE A 16 9.81 -22.64 -15.78
C ILE A 16 9.13 -22.68 -14.41
N GLY A 17 8.36 -21.65 -14.05
CA GLY A 17 7.62 -21.59 -12.79
C GLY A 17 6.56 -22.68 -12.68
N GLY A 18 5.90 -23.04 -13.78
CA GLY A 18 4.92 -24.13 -13.85
C GLY A 18 5.56 -25.50 -13.65
N VAL A 19 6.73 -25.75 -14.27
CA VAL A 19 7.48 -26.99 -14.05
C VAL A 19 7.95 -27.09 -12.60
N VAL A 20 8.48 -26.01 -12.02
CA VAL A 20 8.90 -25.97 -10.62
C VAL A 20 7.73 -26.19 -9.66
N ALA A 21 6.58 -25.58 -9.93
CA ALA A 21 5.37 -25.79 -9.14
C ALA A 21 4.86 -27.24 -9.20
N LEU A 22 5.02 -27.95 -10.32
CA LEU A 22 4.48 -29.30 -10.52
C LEU A 22 5.33 -30.45 -9.95
N VAL A 23 6.56 -30.17 -9.48
CA VAL A 23 7.45 -31.18 -8.87
C VAL A 23 6.88 -31.72 -7.56
N ASP A 24 6.09 -30.91 -6.86
CA ASP A 24 5.52 -31.27 -5.57
C ASP A 24 4.12 -31.91 -5.70
N LYS A 25 3.90 -33.02 -4.99
CA LYS A 25 2.64 -33.80 -5.07
C LYS A 25 1.46 -33.01 -4.51
N ASP A 26 1.64 -32.26 -3.44
CA ASP A 26 0.60 -31.42 -2.86
C ASP A 26 0.21 -30.33 -3.87
N THR A 27 1.20 -29.77 -4.57
CA THR A 27 0.94 -28.76 -5.59
C THR A 27 0.13 -29.29 -6.78
N ARG A 28 0.28 -30.56 -7.20
CA ARG A 28 -0.59 -31.17 -8.25
C ARG A 28 -2.05 -31.28 -7.83
N ALA A 29 -2.31 -31.68 -6.58
CA ALA A 29 -3.68 -31.78 -6.06
C ALA A 29 -4.31 -30.38 -5.94
N LEU A 30 -3.55 -29.44 -5.39
CA LEU A 30 -3.97 -28.05 -5.18
C LEU A 30 -4.24 -27.34 -6.52
N VAL A 31 -3.33 -27.47 -7.50
CA VAL A 31 -3.51 -26.85 -8.82
C VAL A 31 -4.69 -27.47 -9.56
N GLY A 32 -4.90 -28.80 -9.48
CA GLY A 32 -6.06 -29.46 -10.08
C GLY A 32 -7.39 -28.95 -9.51
N GLU A 33 -7.49 -28.85 -8.19
CA GLU A 33 -8.70 -28.38 -7.51
C GLU A 33 -8.94 -26.87 -7.75
N LYS A 34 -7.89 -26.05 -7.61
CA LYS A 34 -7.97 -24.60 -7.85
C LYS A 34 -8.26 -24.27 -9.29
N SER A 35 -7.68 -24.99 -10.26
CA SER A 35 -7.94 -24.76 -11.68
C SER A 35 -9.39 -25.07 -12.05
N LYS A 36 -9.98 -26.11 -11.43
CA LYS A 36 -11.40 -26.45 -11.63
C LYS A 36 -12.33 -25.39 -11.02
N SER A 37 -12.01 -24.89 -9.83
CA SER A 37 -12.75 -23.81 -9.15
C SER A 37 -12.60 -22.45 -9.84
N ALA A 38 -11.39 -22.13 -10.32
CA ALA A 38 -11.13 -20.93 -11.10
C ALA A 38 -11.87 -20.97 -12.44
N GLY A 39 -11.90 -22.12 -13.12
CA GLY A 39 -12.65 -22.31 -14.35
C GLY A 39 -14.16 -22.05 -14.18
N THR A 40 -14.77 -22.56 -13.12
CA THR A 40 -16.19 -22.27 -12.82
C THR A 40 -16.43 -20.81 -12.44
N LYS A 41 -15.51 -20.18 -11.69
CA LYS A 41 -15.59 -18.73 -11.40
C LYS A 41 -15.46 -17.88 -12.66
N CYS A 42 -14.48 -18.16 -13.53
CA CYS A 42 -14.31 -17.46 -14.81
C CYS A 42 -15.54 -17.64 -15.72
N GLN A 43 -16.13 -18.84 -15.76
CA GLN A 43 -17.36 -19.07 -16.51
C GLN A 43 -18.55 -18.27 -15.95
N GLY A 44 -18.60 -18.07 -14.63
CA GLY A 44 -19.55 -17.17 -13.96
C GLY A 44 -19.41 -15.71 -14.41
N TYR A 45 -18.18 -15.19 -14.46
CA TYR A 45 -17.92 -13.81 -14.91
C TYR A 45 -18.27 -13.57 -16.38
N VAL A 46 -18.07 -14.56 -17.26
CA VAL A 46 -18.45 -14.45 -18.68
C VAL A 46 -19.98 -14.51 -18.87
N LYS A 47 -20.69 -15.26 -18.02
CA LYS A 47 -22.16 -15.35 -18.06
C LYS A 47 -22.86 -14.14 -17.43
N HIS A 48 -22.21 -13.43 -16.51
CA HIS A 48 -22.77 -12.26 -15.82
C HIS A 48 -21.87 -11.01 -15.93
N PRO A 49 -21.71 -10.43 -17.14
CA PRO A 49 -20.85 -9.27 -17.35
C PRO A 49 -21.28 -8.03 -16.55
N SER A 50 -22.58 -7.89 -16.23
CA SER A 50 -23.10 -6.79 -15.41
C SER A 50 -22.52 -6.81 -13.99
N GLU A 51 -22.32 -8.01 -13.43
CA GLU A 51 -21.77 -8.20 -12.08
C GLU A 51 -20.26 -7.91 -12.04
N ALA A 52 -19.55 -8.22 -13.13
CA ALA A 52 -18.13 -7.87 -13.29
C ALA A 52 -17.92 -6.34 -13.33
N ILE A 53 -18.73 -5.63 -14.13
CA ILE A 53 -18.67 -4.17 -14.23
C ILE A 53 -19.06 -3.51 -12.89
N HIS A 54 -20.07 -4.06 -12.21
CA HIS A 54 -20.48 -3.59 -10.89
C HIS A 54 -19.36 -3.73 -9.85
N ASN A 55 -18.70 -4.88 -9.79
CA ASN A 55 -17.57 -5.12 -8.88
C ASN A 55 -16.36 -4.24 -9.17
N LEU A 56 -16.08 -3.98 -10.46
CA LEU A 56 -15.03 -3.05 -10.88
C LEU A 56 -15.34 -1.62 -10.44
N ARG A 57 -16.60 -1.20 -10.60
CA ARG A 57 -17.05 0.12 -10.18
C ARG A 57 -16.94 0.30 -8.66
N ILE A 58 -17.41 -0.68 -7.87
CA ILE A 58 -17.27 -0.66 -6.41
C ILE A 58 -15.81 -0.61 -5.99
N SER A 59 -14.94 -1.38 -6.65
CA SER A 59 -13.50 -1.39 -6.34
C SER A 59 -12.86 -0.02 -6.64
N TYR A 60 -13.24 0.60 -7.76
CA TYR A 60 -12.77 1.94 -8.12
C TYR A 60 -13.26 3.01 -7.14
N GLU A 61 -14.53 2.95 -6.76
CA GLU A 61 -15.14 3.88 -5.80
C GLU A 61 -14.48 3.76 -4.41
N SER A 62 -14.25 2.52 -3.97
CA SER A 62 -13.56 2.22 -2.72
C SER A 62 -12.09 2.66 -2.75
N PHE A 63 -11.41 2.51 -3.88
CA PHE A 63 -10.03 2.93 -4.06
C PHE A 63 -9.90 4.46 -4.06
N SER A 64 -10.76 5.15 -4.82
CA SER A 64 -10.81 6.61 -4.86
C SER A 64 -11.12 7.20 -3.46
N SER A 65 -12.08 6.61 -2.74
CA SER A 65 -12.42 7.04 -1.38
C SER A 65 -11.25 6.84 -0.40
N GLN A 66 -10.54 5.72 -0.48
CA GLN A 66 -9.38 5.46 0.38
C GLN A 66 -8.22 6.41 0.08
N ILE A 67 -7.97 6.74 -1.19
CA ILE A 67 -6.94 7.73 -1.56
C ILE A 67 -7.29 9.10 -0.98
N ASN A 68 -8.52 9.57 -1.18
CA ASN A 68 -8.93 10.89 -0.66
C ASN A 68 -8.80 10.96 0.86
N LYS A 69 -9.25 9.91 1.58
CA LYS A 69 -9.08 9.82 3.03
C LYS A 69 -7.61 9.82 3.46
N GLY A 70 -6.76 9.07 2.76
CA GLY A 70 -5.33 9.03 3.06
C GLY A 70 -4.63 10.38 2.85
N VAL A 71 -5.05 11.15 1.83
CA VAL A 71 -4.54 12.49 1.59
C VAL A 71 -5.02 13.48 2.66
N GLU A 72 -6.29 13.41 3.07
CA GLU A 72 -6.81 14.21 4.17
C GLU A 72 -6.09 13.93 5.50
N ASP A 73 -5.88 12.65 5.85
CA ASP A 73 -5.12 12.27 7.05
C ASP A 73 -3.66 12.75 6.99
N LEU A 74 -3.02 12.66 5.82
CA LEU A 74 -1.66 13.17 5.64
C LEU A 74 -1.60 14.70 5.81
N LEU A 75 -2.56 15.44 5.26
CA LEU A 75 -2.66 16.88 5.44
C LEU A 75 -2.87 17.26 6.91
N ALA A 76 -3.77 16.55 7.61
CA ALA A 76 -4.02 16.75 9.03
C ALA A 76 -2.77 16.46 9.88
N LEU A 77 -2.03 15.38 9.55
CA LEU A 77 -0.77 15.06 10.20
C LEU A 77 0.31 16.11 9.94
N LEU A 78 0.40 16.63 8.71
CA LEU A 78 1.35 17.67 8.36
C LEU A 78 1.08 18.95 9.17
N GLN A 79 -0.17 19.40 9.23
CA GLN A 79 -0.57 20.56 10.04
C GLN A 79 -0.31 20.34 11.54
N LYS A 80 -0.55 19.12 12.03
CA LYS A 80 -0.28 18.78 13.42
C LYS A 80 1.22 18.74 13.71
N ALA A 81 2.03 18.26 12.78
CA ALA A 81 3.49 18.26 12.88
C ALA A 81 4.04 19.69 12.88
N GLU A 82 3.53 20.57 12.01
CA GLU A 82 3.90 21.98 11.97
C GLU A 82 3.51 22.69 13.27
N SER A 83 2.32 22.43 13.80
CA SER A 83 1.87 22.96 15.10
C SER A 83 2.72 22.45 16.27
N MET A 84 3.15 21.19 16.25
CA MET A 84 4.05 20.62 17.26
C MET A 84 5.46 21.21 17.17
N LEU A 85 6.00 21.37 15.95
CA LEU A 85 7.29 22.03 15.73
C LEU A 85 7.27 23.48 16.21
N ASN A 86 6.19 24.21 15.95
CA ASN A 86 6.06 25.59 16.40
C ASN A 86 5.98 25.68 17.93
N LYS A 87 5.18 24.80 18.57
CA LYS A 87 5.14 24.69 20.04
C LYS A 87 6.49 24.31 20.64
N VAL A 88 7.20 23.35 20.04
CA VAL A 88 8.55 22.97 20.50
C VAL A 88 9.53 24.12 20.30
N GLY A 89 9.41 24.90 19.22
CA GLY A 89 10.19 26.11 18.98
C GLY A 89 9.99 27.18 20.06
N GLU A 90 8.73 27.48 20.40
CA GLU A 90 8.38 28.39 21.50
C GLU A 90 8.90 27.89 22.85
N ILE A 91 8.64 26.63 23.20
CA ILE A 91 9.10 26.03 24.45
C ILE A 91 10.63 26.08 24.54
N ASN A 92 11.33 25.82 23.44
CA ASN A 92 12.79 25.82 23.42
C ASN A 92 13.36 27.25 23.56
N GLN A 93 12.68 28.29 23.06
CA GLN A 93 13.08 29.68 23.30
C GLN A 93 12.81 30.13 24.75
N GLU A 94 11.66 29.80 25.32
CA GLU A 94 11.35 30.12 26.72
C GLU A 94 12.29 29.39 27.68
N VAL A 95 12.55 28.10 27.45
CA VAL A 95 13.50 27.31 28.26
C VAL A 95 14.92 27.86 28.14
N LYS A 96 15.36 28.33 26.96
CA LYS A 96 16.69 28.95 26.80
C LYS A 96 16.82 30.29 27.53
N GLN A 97 15.75 31.08 27.57
CA GLN A 97 15.75 32.35 28.32
C GLN A 97 15.77 32.11 29.83
N GLN A 98 15.00 31.14 30.32
CA GLN A 98 15.01 30.80 31.75
C GLN A 98 16.32 30.13 32.19
N LEU A 99 16.92 29.28 31.34
CA LEU A 99 18.25 28.71 31.59
C LEU A 99 19.33 29.80 31.65
N LYS A 100 19.32 30.79 30.73
CA LYS A 100 20.26 31.92 30.80
C LYS A 100 20.09 32.75 32.06
N ALA A 101 18.86 33.04 32.46
CA ALA A 101 18.59 33.79 33.69
C ALA A 101 19.04 33.06 34.97
N VAL A 102 19.02 31.72 34.97
CA VAL A 102 19.51 30.90 36.08
C VAL A 102 21.05 30.80 36.09
N ASP A 103 21.70 30.74 34.92
CA ASP A 103 23.16 30.66 34.81
C ASP A 103 23.84 31.99 35.23
N ASP A 104 23.32 33.14 34.78
CA ASP A 104 23.79 34.48 35.21
C ASP A 104 23.61 34.72 36.71
N SER A 105 22.57 34.14 37.32
CA SER A 105 22.33 34.24 38.77
C SER A 105 23.28 33.36 39.59
N LYS A 106 23.83 32.31 38.97
CA LYS A 106 24.70 31.32 39.62
C LYS A 106 26.20 31.63 39.46
N GLU A 107 26.58 32.45 38.48
CA GLU A 107 27.93 33.05 38.38
C GLU A 107 28.13 34.27 39.30
N ALA A 108 27.05 34.84 39.85
CA ALA A 108 27.10 36.01 40.73
C ALA A 108 27.12 35.69 42.25
N SER A 109 27.12 34.41 42.66
CA SER A 109 27.28 33.94 44.06
C SER A 109 28.57 33.15 44.22
#